data_AF-A0A1B6J183-F1
#
_entry.id   AF-A0A1B6J183-F1
#
_cell.length_a   1.000
_cell.length_b   1.000
_cell.length_c   1.000
_cell.angle_alpha   90.00
_cell.angle_beta   90.00
_cell.angle_gamma   90.00
#
_symmetry.space_group_name_H-M   'P 1'
#
loop_
_entity.id
_entity.type
_entity.pdbx_description
1 polymer ?
#
loop_
_entity_poly.entity_id
_entity_poly.type
_entity_poly.pdbx_seq_one_letter_code
_entity_poly.pdbx_strand_id
1 'polypeptide(L)'
;MIDDPIKERVVQKLNEEFGNDVKNLSKCESLLNKFSKEKETIEKEIVKARENVSSPDAVHEVDGISHTVDEITENFNKLCATVKEKDTSSSKTFSELQVKIKKIQQLEQGVSYLRCVRSIQDLSSNMEMYLASRSEAEAIAEFGVLCEMCARLHTSKCSHLTTYLSDTLHHWHNVLKDRFSTQLEEVLKTAGWPVVSSTVLTTPPPDCMNRFQLIVKHLLEIQLPPELTTPTVTSSLLGNFPPLSLPVTLMLKPLRKRFIYHFCGNKKTNQPERPEWFMTQVLTWIRDHEHFMTQWVQPVFNQSRRTKMSAKLELTQGLVELVVDKLHSDMPSLMNKDEHFSHMVDETLGFDKELKEVAGYPESLPSAVTVLTQAQVFVKWIHMEHKYARDKMDNILSSGTAWSELTGSDELKITEAAEAFLNLLSTMTERYSILP
;
A
#
# COMPACT_ATOMS: atom_id res chain seq x y z
N MET A 1 -27.95 -47.76 52.03
CA MET A 1 -26.51 -47.42 52.04
C MET A 1 -26.36 -46.25 52.98
N ILE A 2 -25.76 -46.46 54.16
CA ILE A 2 -25.57 -45.36 55.13
C ILE A 2 -24.54 -44.41 54.54
N ASP A 3 -24.96 -43.16 54.36
CA ASP A 3 -24.31 -42.07 53.63
C ASP A 3 -22.78 -42.01 53.79
N ASP A 4 -22.09 -42.13 52.64
CA ASP A 4 -20.66 -41.88 52.44
C ASP A 4 -20.15 -40.61 53.16
N PRO A 5 -20.82 -39.44 53.11
CA PRO A 5 -20.33 -38.22 53.76
C PRO A 5 -20.31 -38.28 55.29
N ILE A 6 -21.16 -39.11 55.92
CA ILE A 6 -21.18 -39.25 57.38
C ILE A 6 -19.99 -40.10 57.82
N LYS A 7 -19.72 -41.20 57.12
CA LYS A 7 -18.53 -42.03 57.37
C LYS A 7 -17.24 -41.24 57.22
N GLU A 8 -17.12 -40.47 56.15
CA GLU A 8 -15.93 -39.65 55.86
C GLU A 8 -15.66 -38.64 56.99
N ARG A 9 -16.72 -37.98 57.47
CA ARG A 9 -16.64 -37.01 58.57
C ARG A 9 -16.30 -37.63 59.92
N VAL A 10 -16.76 -38.87 60.17
CA VAL A 10 -16.40 -39.63 61.38
C VAL A 10 -14.94 -40.05 61.34
N VAL A 11 -14.46 -40.55 60.20
CA VAL A 11 -13.05 -40.94 60.01
C VAL A 11 -12.13 -39.72 60.17
N GLN A 12 -12.51 -38.57 59.61
CA GLN A 12 -11.75 -37.33 59.75
C GLN A 12 -11.61 -36.90 61.22
N LYS A 13 -12.72 -36.89 61.98
CA LYS A 13 -12.69 -36.54 63.42
C LYS A 13 -11.87 -37.53 64.26
N LEU A 14 -11.94 -38.82 63.97
CA LEU A 14 -11.12 -39.82 64.66
C LEU A 14 -9.64 -39.61 64.35
N ASN A 15 -9.29 -39.33 63.09
CA ASN A 15 -7.92 -39.08 62.69
C ASN A 15 -7.36 -37.77 63.29
N GLU A 16 -8.19 -36.74 63.50
CA GLU A 16 -7.82 -35.50 64.20
C GLU A 16 -7.46 -35.75 65.68
N GLU A 17 -8.18 -36.63 66.37
CA GLU A 17 -7.98 -36.90 67.80
C GLU A 17 -6.81 -37.88 68.08
N PHE A 18 -6.59 -38.86 67.19
CA PHE A 18 -5.56 -39.90 67.38
C PHE A 18 -4.24 -39.59 66.68
N GLY A 19 -4.26 -38.89 65.54
CA GLY A 19 -3.07 -38.61 64.73
C GLY A 19 -2.29 -39.88 64.34
N ASN A 20 -0.99 -39.72 64.03
CA ASN A 20 -0.13 -40.80 63.55
C ASN A 20 0.73 -41.48 64.64
N ASP A 21 0.48 -41.22 65.93
CA ASP A 21 1.26 -41.79 67.05
C ASP A 21 0.44 -42.85 67.82
N VAL A 22 0.94 -44.08 67.84
CA VAL A 22 0.30 -45.26 68.46
C VAL A 22 0.08 -45.07 69.97
N LYS A 23 0.84 -44.20 70.64
CA LYS A 23 0.65 -43.90 72.08
C LYS A 23 -0.65 -43.16 72.39
N ASN A 24 -1.28 -42.55 71.39
CA ASN A 24 -2.57 -41.87 71.54
C ASN A 24 -3.78 -42.82 71.62
N LEU A 25 -3.61 -44.14 71.38
CA LEU A 25 -4.69 -45.12 71.56
C LEU A 25 -5.23 -45.17 73.00
N SER A 26 -4.45 -44.72 73.99
CA SER A 26 -4.91 -44.54 75.38
C SER A 26 -6.09 -43.55 75.50
N LYS A 27 -6.27 -42.64 74.54
CA LYS A 27 -7.42 -41.72 74.47
C LYS A 27 -8.70 -42.39 73.93
N CYS A 28 -8.60 -43.62 73.43
CA CYS A 28 -9.74 -44.33 72.86
C CYS A 28 -10.79 -44.69 73.91
N GLU A 29 -10.34 -45.03 75.12
CA GLU A 29 -11.22 -45.33 76.25
C GLU A 29 -11.94 -44.07 76.77
N SER A 30 -11.29 -42.90 76.74
CA SER A 30 -11.94 -41.64 77.12
C SER A 30 -12.94 -41.15 76.07
N LEU A 31 -12.64 -41.31 74.77
CA LEU A 31 -13.55 -41.02 73.66
C LEU A 31 -14.76 -41.96 73.64
N LEU A 32 -14.55 -43.26 73.88
CA LEU A 32 -15.64 -44.23 73.98
C LEU A 32 -16.57 -43.90 75.16
N ASN A 33 -16.01 -43.51 76.32
CA ASN A 33 -16.80 -43.08 77.46
C ASN A 33 -17.53 -41.75 77.21
N LYS A 34 -16.91 -40.81 76.49
CA LYS A 34 -17.53 -39.54 76.08
C LYS A 34 -18.71 -39.80 75.15
N PHE A 35 -18.51 -40.57 74.07
CA PHE A 35 -19.58 -40.89 73.12
C PHE A 35 -20.64 -41.81 73.72
N SER A 36 -20.29 -42.72 74.65
CA SER A 36 -21.28 -43.51 75.37
C SER A 36 -22.12 -42.65 76.29
N LYS A 37 -21.53 -41.68 77.00
CA LYS A 37 -22.31 -40.69 77.78
C LYS A 37 -23.16 -39.80 76.90
N GLU A 38 -22.65 -39.33 75.76
CA GLU A 38 -23.39 -38.49 74.82
C GLU A 38 -24.56 -39.27 74.22
N LYS A 39 -24.35 -40.54 73.85
CA LYS A 39 -25.40 -41.46 73.43
C LYS A 39 -26.42 -41.71 74.54
N GLU A 40 -26.00 -41.98 75.78
CA GLU A 40 -26.91 -42.18 76.91
C GLU A 40 -27.71 -40.91 77.22
N THR A 41 -27.11 -39.73 77.03
CA THR A 41 -27.77 -38.44 77.24
C THR A 41 -28.79 -38.18 76.15
N ILE A 42 -28.45 -38.42 74.88
CA ILE A 42 -29.37 -38.30 73.75
C ILE A 42 -30.48 -39.35 73.84
N GLU A 43 -30.19 -40.59 74.24
CA GLU A 43 -31.21 -41.62 74.46
C GLU A 43 -32.12 -41.24 75.64
N LYS A 44 -31.59 -40.67 76.74
CA LYS A 44 -32.41 -40.13 77.84
C LYS A 44 -33.22 -38.90 77.43
N GLU A 45 -32.72 -38.04 76.55
CA GLU A 45 -33.46 -36.90 76.02
C GLU A 45 -34.55 -37.33 75.03
N ILE A 46 -34.31 -38.35 74.21
CA ILE A 46 -35.32 -38.94 73.32
C ILE A 46 -36.38 -39.69 74.12
N VAL A 47 -36.00 -40.44 75.18
CA VAL A 47 -36.96 -41.09 76.08
C VAL A 47 -37.76 -40.05 76.86
N LYS A 48 -37.14 -38.97 77.37
CA LYS A 48 -37.86 -37.83 77.97
C LYS A 48 -38.80 -37.13 76.98
N ALA A 49 -38.38 -36.97 75.72
CA ALA A 49 -39.21 -36.40 74.67
C ALA A 49 -40.36 -37.34 74.25
N ARG A 50 -40.20 -38.66 74.38
CA ARG A 50 -41.26 -39.66 74.16
C ARG A 50 -42.21 -39.83 75.35
N GLU A 51 -41.70 -39.80 76.58
CA GLU A 51 -42.50 -39.92 77.81
C GLU A 51 -43.29 -38.64 78.12
N ASN A 52 -42.83 -37.48 77.64
CA ASN A 52 -43.61 -36.24 77.66
C ASN A 52 -44.68 -36.15 76.54
N VAL A 53 -44.82 -37.18 75.69
CA VAL A 53 -45.89 -37.27 74.68
C VAL A 53 -47.02 -38.15 75.21
N SER A 54 -47.75 -37.60 76.19
CA SER A 54 -49.12 -38.02 76.50
C SER A 54 -49.95 -36.84 77.02
N SER A 55 -49.86 -35.71 76.31
CA SER A 55 -50.83 -34.62 76.45
C SER A 55 -51.42 -34.25 75.08
N PRO A 56 -52.72 -33.89 75.00
CA PRO A 56 -53.38 -33.43 73.76
C PRO A 56 -52.76 -32.15 73.15
N ASP A 57 -52.01 -31.38 73.93
CA ASP A 57 -51.46 -30.09 73.52
C ASP A 57 -50.31 -30.21 72.51
N ALA A 58 -49.53 -31.30 72.55
CA ALA A 58 -48.43 -31.52 71.60
C ALA A 58 -48.94 -31.84 70.17
N VAL A 59 -50.14 -32.42 70.03
CA VAL A 59 -50.77 -32.63 68.71
C VAL A 59 -51.27 -31.30 68.15
N HIS A 60 -51.83 -30.42 68.98
CA HIS A 60 -52.25 -29.08 68.57
C HIS A 60 -51.06 -28.16 68.22
N GLU A 61 -49.93 -28.27 68.93
CA GLU A 61 -48.71 -27.53 68.59
C GLU A 61 -48.08 -28.03 67.29
N VAL A 62 -48.07 -29.35 67.05
CA VAL A 62 -47.57 -29.93 65.79
C VAL A 62 -48.50 -29.61 64.62
N ASP A 63 -49.83 -29.63 64.81
CA ASP A 63 -50.79 -29.18 63.79
C ASP A 63 -50.66 -27.67 63.53
N GLY A 64 -50.44 -26.85 64.56
CA GLY A 64 -50.18 -25.42 64.43
C GLY A 64 -48.85 -25.13 63.69
N ILE A 65 -47.80 -25.89 63.98
CA ILE A 65 -46.53 -25.82 63.26
C ILE A 65 -46.70 -26.32 61.82
N SER A 66 -47.46 -27.38 61.57
CA SER A 66 -47.76 -27.86 60.22
C SER A 66 -48.53 -26.81 59.43
N HIS A 67 -49.55 -26.17 60.03
CA HIS A 67 -50.31 -25.10 59.40
C HIS A 67 -49.44 -23.87 59.10
N THR A 68 -48.54 -23.49 60.00
CA THR A 68 -47.60 -22.38 59.74
C THR A 68 -46.57 -22.73 58.67
N VAL A 69 -46.12 -23.99 58.60
CA VAL A 69 -45.24 -24.48 57.52
C VAL A 69 -45.98 -24.48 56.18
N ASP A 70 -47.24 -24.92 56.15
CA ASP A 70 -48.09 -24.88 54.96
C ASP A 70 -48.34 -23.44 54.50
N GLU A 71 -48.62 -22.53 55.44
CA GLU A 71 -48.82 -21.10 55.16
C GLU A 71 -47.52 -20.44 54.63
N ILE A 72 -46.36 -20.74 55.23
CA ILE A 72 -45.06 -20.25 54.76
C ILE A 72 -44.74 -20.83 53.38
N THR A 73 -45.05 -22.12 53.14
CA THR A 73 -44.82 -22.77 51.84
C THR A 73 -45.73 -22.18 50.77
N GLU A 74 -46.99 -21.90 51.09
CA GLU A 74 -47.92 -21.24 50.19
C GLU A 74 -47.47 -19.81 49.88
N ASN A 75 -47.03 -19.05 50.90
CA ASN A 75 -46.49 -17.71 50.72
C ASN A 75 -45.19 -17.71 49.90
N PHE A 76 -44.31 -18.68 50.12
CA PHE A 76 -43.10 -18.87 49.33
C PHE A 76 -43.43 -19.20 47.88
N ASN A 77 -44.39 -20.10 47.64
CA ASN A 77 -44.85 -20.43 46.28
C ASN A 77 -45.49 -19.23 45.58
N LYS A 78 -46.30 -18.42 46.29
CA LYS A 78 -46.86 -17.15 45.77
C LYS A 78 -45.75 -16.15 45.44
N LEU A 79 -44.74 -16.01 46.29
CA LEU A 79 -43.59 -15.14 46.04
C LEU A 79 -42.78 -15.62 44.82
N CYS A 80 -42.48 -16.92 44.73
CA CYS A 80 -41.81 -17.51 43.58
C CYS A 80 -42.59 -17.33 42.28
N ALA A 81 -43.92 -17.48 42.30
CA ALA A 81 -44.78 -17.21 41.15
C ALA A 81 -44.71 -15.73 40.74
N THR A 82 -44.80 -14.82 41.71
CA THR A 82 -44.71 -13.36 41.48
C THR A 82 -43.35 -12.95 40.92
N VAL A 83 -42.26 -13.54 41.42
CA VAL A 83 -40.90 -13.29 40.92
C VAL A 83 -40.75 -13.82 39.49
N LYS A 84 -41.23 -15.04 39.18
CA LYS A 84 -41.20 -15.58 37.82
C LYS A 84 -42.04 -14.75 36.84
N GLU A 85 -43.20 -14.28 37.25
CA GLU A 85 -44.06 -13.43 36.42
C GLU A 85 -43.42 -12.07 36.15
N LYS A 86 -42.80 -11.45 37.17
CA LYS A 86 -42.02 -10.20 37.01
C LYS A 86 -40.77 -10.39 36.17
N ASP A 87 -40.06 -11.52 36.28
CA ASP A 87 -38.89 -11.84 35.45
C ASP A 87 -39.29 -12.07 33.99
N THR A 88 -40.40 -12.77 33.75
CA THR A 88 -40.97 -12.96 32.41
C THR A 88 -41.45 -11.64 31.79
N SER A 89 -42.10 -10.78 32.58
CA SER A 89 -42.52 -9.44 32.13
C SER A 89 -41.33 -8.50 31.89
N SER A 90 -40.29 -8.58 32.73
CA SER A 90 -39.07 -7.79 32.60
C SER A 90 -38.23 -8.22 31.39
N SER A 91 -38.12 -9.52 31.13
CA SER A 91 -37.46 -10.04 29.93
C SER A 91 -38.22 -9.67 28.65
N LYS A 92 -39.55 -9.70 28.66
CA LYS A 92 -40.37 -9.21 27.54
C LYS A 92 -40.14 -7.71 27.27
N THR A 93 -40.21 -6.87 28.30
CA THR A 93 -39.95 -5.42 28.14
C THR A 93 -38.51 -5.12 27.71
N PHE A 94 -37.53 -5.87 28.21
CA PHE A 94 -36.15 -5.79 27.76
C PHE A 94 -36.01 -6.16 26.28
N SER A 95 -36.68 -7.21 25.82
CA SER A 95 -36.69 -7.61 24.41
C SER A 95 -37.30 -6.54 23.50
N GLU A 96 -38.41 -5.91 23.93
CA GLU A 96 -39.05 -4.81 23.21
C GLU A 96 -38.13 -3.57 23.15
N LEU A 97 -37.44 -3.26 24.25
CA LEU A 97 -36.45 -2.17 24.28
C LEU A 97 -35.28 -2.47 23.35
N GLN A 98 -34.78 -3.70 23.30
CA GLN A 98 -33.70 -4.10 22.42
C GLN A 98 -34.09 -3.94 20.94
N VAL A 99 -35.34 -4.26 20.57
CA VAL A 99 -35.87 -4.01 19.22
C VAL A 99 -35.89 -2.51 18.91
N LYS A 100 -36.34 -1.67 19.85
CA LYS A 100 -36.34 -0.22 19.68
C LYS A 100 -34.93 0.36 19.57
N ILE A 101 -33.98 -0.09 20.37
CA ILE A 101 -32.56 0.32 20.30
C ILE A 101 -31.96 -0.05 18.94
N LYS A 102 -32.20 -1.28 18.45
CA LYS A 102 -31.77 -1.67 17.10
C LYS A 102 -32.38 -0.77 16.02
N LYS A 103 -33.66 -0.39 16.17
CA LYS A 103 -34.31 0.52 15.22
C LYS A 103 -33.71 1.93 15.26
N ILE A 104 -33.41 2.45 16.44
CA ILE A 104 -32.72 3.74 16.60
C ILE A 104 -31.36 3.70 15.91
N GLN A 105 -30.55 2.66 16.17
CA GLN A 105 -29.25 2.48 15.52
C GLN A 105 -29.36 2.43 13.99
N GLN A 106 -30.36 1.74 13.44
CA GLN A 106 -30.62 1.72 11.99
C GLN A 106 -30.98 3.10 11.43
N LEU A 107 -31.80 3.86 12.15
CA LEU A 107 -32.18 5.22 11.74
C LEU A 107 -30.98 6.17 11.81
N GLU A 108 -30.16 6.09 12.86
CA GLU A 108 -28.93 6.87 13.00
C GLU A 108 -27.93 6.58 11.87
N GLN A 109 -27.81 5.31 11.46
CA GLN A 109 -27.02 4.92 10.29
C GLN A 109 -27.58 5.54 9.00
N GLY A 110 -28.90 5.51 8.81
CA GLY A 110 -29.56 6.14 7.66
C GLY A 110 -29.36 7.65 7.61
N VAL A 111 -29.46 8.34 8.74
CA VAL A 111 -29.17 9.78 8.84
C VAL A 111 -27.72 10.07 8.51
N SER A 112 -26.78 9.26 9.00
CA SER A 112 -25.35 9.40 8.71
C SER A 112 -25.05 9.20 7.23
N TYR A 113 -25.69 8.21 6.60
CA TYR A 113 -25.61 7.99 5.15
C TYR A 113 -26.12 9.19 4.36
N LEU A 114 -27.31 9.71 4.68
CA LEU A 114 -27.89 10.85 3.97
C LEU A 114 -27.08 12.12 4.17
N ARG A 115 -26.50 12.32 5.36
CA ARG A 115 -25.59 13.43 5.63
C ARG A 115 -24.35 13.34 4.73
N CYS A 116 -23.80 12.15 4.56
CA CYS A 116 -22.67 11.89 3.67
C CYS A 116 -23.00 12.23 2.21
N VAL A 117 -24.14 11.76 1.70
CA VAL A 117 -24.62 12.08 0.34
C VAL A 117 -24.81 13.58 0.17
N ARG A 118 -25.46 14.25 1.12
CA ARG A 118 -25.64 15.70 1.10
C ARG A 118 -24.31 16.43 1.08
N SER A 119 -23.34 16.04 1.91
CA SER A 119 -22.01 16.65 1.90
C SER A 119 -21.32 16.51 0.54
N ILE A 120 -21.43 15.36 -0.14
CA ILE A 120 -20.87 15.18 -1.50
C ILE A 120 -21.53 16.12 -2.51
N GLN A 121 -22.86 16.30 -2.42
CA GLN A 121 -23.62 17.20 -3.27
C GLN A 121 -23.30 18.68 -3.00
N ASP A 122 -23.16 19.06 -1.73
CA ASP A 122 -22.79 20.41 -1.31
C ASP A 122 -21.37 20.74 -1.83
N LEU A 123 -20.40 19.83 -1.67
CA LEU A 123 -19.05 19.98 -2.24
C LEU A 123 -19.07 20.16 -3.76
N SER A 124 -19.89 19.36 -4.46
CA SER A 124 -20.05 19.47 -5.92
C SER A 124 -20.63 20.82 -6.32
N SER A 125 -21.68 21.27 -5.65
CA SER A 125 -22.34 22.56 -5.92
C SER A 125 -21.39 23.74 -5.65
N ASN A 126 -20.62 23.66 -4.56
CA ASN A 126 -19.61 24.66 -4.22
C ASN A 126 -18.51 24.73 -5.27
N MET A 127 -17.97 23.59 -5.71
CA MET A 127 -16.97 23.53 -6.78
C MET A 127 -17.49 24.16 -8.08
N GLU A 128 -18.74 23.87 -8.46
CA GLU A 128 -19.36 24.47 -9.65
C GLU A 128 -19.47 26.00 -9.53
N MET A 129 -19.92 26.48 -8.37
CA MET A 129 -20.02 27.91 -8.07
C MET A 129 -18.65 28.61 -8.11
N TYR A 130 -17.64 28.05 -7.44
CA TYR A 130 -16.30 28.64 -7.39
C TYR A 130 -15.61 28.65 -8.76
N LEU A 131 -15.81 27.61 -9.57
CA LEU A 131 -15.32 27.58 -10.95
C LEU A 131 -16.02 28.62 -11.84
N ALA A 132 -17.30 28.90 -11.60
CA ALA A 132 -18.04 29.95 -12.29
C ALA A 132 -17.57 31.37 -11.88
N SER A 133 -17.22 31.57 -10.60
CA SER A 133 -16.71 32.85 -10.08
C SER A 133 -15.21 33.08 -10.33
N ARG A 134 -14.51 32.14 -10.98
CA ARG A 134 -13.04 32.13 -11.18
C ARG A 134 -12.23 32.06 -9.89
N SER A 135 -12.82 31.49 -8.84
CA SER A 135 -12.20 31.20 -7.54
C SER A 135 -11.57 29.81 -7.56
N GLU A 136 -10.49 29.64 -8.32
CA GLU A 136 -9.92 28.31 -8.60
C GLU A 136 -9.31 27.65 -7.36
N ALA A 137 -8.69 28.43 -6.46
CA ALA A 137 -8.08 27.91 -5.24
C ALA A 137 -9.13 27.32 -4.29
N GLU A 138 -10.29 27.96 -4.18
CA GLU A 138 -11.42 27.50 -3.37
C GLU A 138 -12.02 26.22 -3.96
N ALA A 139 -12.16 26.12 -5.28
CA ALA A 139 -12.60 24.89 -5.93
C ALA A 139 -11.63 23.72 -5.66
N ILE A 140 -10.31 23.98 -5.69
CA ILE A 140 -9.30 22.97 -5.38
C ILE A 140 -9.35 22.56 -3.90
N ALA A 141 -9.62 23.50 -2.99
CA ALA A 141 -9.78 23.20 -1.57
C ALA A 141 -10.98 22.26 -1.34
N GLU A 142 -12.12 22.53 -1.96
CA GLU A 142 -13.31 21.64 -1.89
C GLU A 142 -13.03 20.27 -2.51
N PHE A 143 -12.29 20.22 -3.62
CA PHE A 143 -11.82 18.97 -4.21
C PHE A 143 -10.90 18.18 -3.26
N GLY A 144 -10.05 18.88 -2.51
CA GLY A 144 -9.21 18.30 -1.45
C GLY A 144 -10.05 17.63 -0.37
N VAL A 145 -11.12 18.28 0.11
CA VAL A 145 -12.06 17.70 1.08
C VAL A 145 -12.74 16.44 0.52
N LEU A 146 -13.10 16.46 -0.77
CA LEU A 146 -13.67 15.29 -1.44
C LEU A 146 -12.67 14.12 -1.49
N CYS A 147 -11.39 14.39 -1.77
CA CYS A 147 -10.33 13.38 -1.76
C CYS A 147 -10.15 12.75 -0.37
N GLU A 148 -10.12 13.57 0.69
CA GLU A 148 -10.02 13.07 2.06
C GLU A 148 -11.23 12.20 2.43
N MET A 149 -12.42 12.59 1.98
CA MET A 149 -13.64 11.82 2.20
C MET A 149 -13.57 10.45 1.52
N CYS A 150 -13.04 10.39 0.29
CA CYS A 150 -12.77 9.12 -0.41
C CYS A 150 -11.79 8.26 0.38
N ALA A 151 -10.67 8.84 0.81
CA ALA A 151 -9.64 8.16 1.59
C ALA A 151 -10.16 7.64 2.94
N ARG A 152 -11.11 8.32 3.59
CA ARG A 152 -11.71 7.82 4.85
C ARG A 152 -12.73 6.69 4.62
N LEU A 153 -13.46 6.73 3.51
CA LEU A 153 -14.59 5.83 3.27
C LEU A 153 -14.28 4.63 2.38
N HIS A 154 -13.06 4.53 1.82
CA HIS A 154 -12.68 3.43 0.92
C HIS A 154 -12.85 2.01 1.52
N THR A 155 -12.72 1.86 2.85
CA THR A 155 -12.90 0.57 3.54
C THR A 155 -14.36 0.30 3.96
N SER A 156 -15.27 1.23 3.70
CA SER A 156 -16.67 1.09 4.10
C SER A 156 -17.35 -0.04 3.34
N LYS A 157 -18.20 -0.78 4.04
CA LYS A 157 -19.06 -1.82 3.44
C LYS A 157 -20.21 -1.24 2.59
N CYS A 158 -20.39 0.08 2.61
CA CYS A 158 -21.46 0.76 1.87
C CYS A 158 -21.08 0.95 0.40
N SER A 159 -21.18 -0.11 -0.40
CA SER A 159 -20.76 -0.15 -1.81
C SER A 159 -21.36 0.97 -2.68
N HIS A 160 -22.65 1.28 -2.52
CA HIS A 160 -23.30 2.33 -3.31
C HIS A 160 -22.77 3.72 -2.98
N LEU A 161 -22.48 3.99 -1.69
CA LEU A 161 -21.95 5.28 -1.26
C LEU A 161 -20.50 5.45 -1.71
N THR A 162 -19.69 4.40 -1.58
CA THR A 162 -18.30 4.43 -2.03
C THR A 162 -18.20 4.57 -3.54
N THR A 163 -19.09 3.90 -4.29
CA THR A 163 -19.18 4.05 -5.76
C THR A 163 -19.59 5.47 -6.12
N TYR A 164 -20.68 6.00 -5.54
CA TYR A 164 -21.12 7.38 -5.81
C TYR A 164 -20.03 8.42 -5.50
N LEU A 165 -19.34 8.25 -4.38
CA LEU A 165 -18.24 9.11 -3.97
C LEU A 165 -17.05 9.02 -4.94
N SER A 166 -16.67 7.81 -5.35
CA SER A 166 -15.62 7.57 -6.35
C SER A 166 -15.99 8.18 -7.71
N ASP A 167 -17.21 7.97 -8.19
CA ASP A 167 -17.68 8.51 -9.47
C ASP A 167 -17.67 10.04 -9.45
N THR A 168 -18.11 10.63 -8.33
CA THR A 168 -18.09 12.09 -8.13
C THR A 168 -16.66 12.63 -8.09
N LEU A 169 -15.73 11.94 -7.41
CA LEU A 169 -14.30 12.29 -7.40
C LEU A 169 -13.71 12.27 -8.81
N HIS A 170 -13.94 11.19 -9.57
CA HIS A 170 -13.41 11.05 -10.92
C HIS A 170 -14.00 12.10 -11.88
N HIS A 171 -15.30 12.40 -11.74
CA HIS A 171 -15.95 13.46 -12.49
C HIS A 171 -15.26 14.81 -12.24
N TRP A 172 -15.13 15.23 -10.98
CA TRP A 172 -14.51 16.51 -10.64
C TRP A 172 -13.03 16.57 -10.98
N HIS A 173 -12.29 15.49 -10.77
CA HIS A 173 -10.89 15.40 -11.17
C HIS A 173 -10.74 15.63 -12.68
N ASN A 174 -11.59 15.01 -13.50
CA ASN A 174 -11.57 15.21 -14.95
C ASN A 174 -11.93 16.64 -15.35
N VAL A 175 -12.94 17.25 -14.73
CA VAL A 175 -13.34 18.64 -14.99
C VAL A 175 -12.21 19.62 -14.66
N LEU A 176 -11.59 19.49 -13.47
CA LEU A 176 -10.49 20.35 -13.04
C LEU A 176 -9.25 20.12 -13.92
N LYS A 177 -8.91 18.86 -14.20
CA LYS A 177 -7.80 18.48 -15.06
C LYS A 177 -7.95 19.06 -16.46
N ASP A 178 -9.13 18.95 -17.08
CA ASP A 178 -9.38 19.46 -18.44
C ASP A 178 -9.24 21.00 -18.50
N ARG A 179 -9.84 21.69 -17.53
CA ARG A 179 -9.71 23.15 -17.38
C ARG A 179 -8.26 23.60 -17.25
N PHE A 180 -7.53 23.05 -16.28
CA PHE A 180 -6.14 23.46 -16.04
C PHE A 180 -5.19 22.97 -17.13
N SER A 181 -5.49 21.85 -17.80
CA SER A 181 -4.72 21.40 -18.98
C SER A 181 -4.85 22.41 -20.11
N THR A 182 -6.06 22.90 -20.39
CA THR A 182 -6.30 23.91 -21.44
C THR A 182 -5.56 25.20 -21.12
N GLN A 183 -5.66 25.69 -19.88
CA GLN A 183 -4.93 26.89 -19.45
C GLN A 183 -3.41 26.70 -19.51
N LEU A 184 -2.90 25.52 -19.14
CA LEU A 184 -1.48 25.20 -19.21
C LEU A 184 -1.00 25.22 -20.67
N GLU A 185 -1.75 24.61 -21.59
CA GLU A 185 -1.41 24.57 -23.02
C GLU A 185 -1.34 25.98 -23.63
N GLU A 186 -2.26 26.87 -23.29
CA GLU A 186 -2.25 28.28 -23.71
C GLU A 186 -1.02 29.05 -23.20
N VAL A 187 -0.71 28.87 -21.91
CA VAL A 187 0.43 29.56 -21.27
C VAL A 187 1.76 29.01 -21.76
N LEU A 188 1.88 27.69 -21.92
CA LEU A 188 3.07 27.04 -22.49
C LEU A 188 3.34 27.51 -23.92
N LYS A 189 2.30 27.65 -24.75
CA LYS A 189 2.43 28.21 -26.10
C LYS A 189 2.97 29.64 -26.09
N THR A 190 2.50 30.46 -25.15
CA THR A 190 2.98 31.85 -24.97
C THR A 190 4.41 31.90 -24.44
N ALA A 191 4.78 30.95 -23.58
CA ALA A 191 6.13 30.80 -23.04
C ALA A 191 7.13 30.16 -24.03
N GLY A 192 6.69 29.80 -25.25
CA GLY A 192 7.55 29.20 -26.27
C GLY A 192 7.90 27.74 -26.01
N TRP A 193 7.06 27.01 -25.27
CA TRP A 193 7.22 25.57 -25.01
C TRP A 193 6.55 24.70 -26.09
N PRO A 194 7.15 23.57 -26.50
CA PRO A 194 8.49 23.10 -26.14
C PRO A 194 9.58 23.96 -26.79
N VAL A 195 10.80 23.90 -26.25
CA VAL A 195 11.96 24.61 -26.78
C VAL A 195 12.38 23.93 -28.09
N VAL A 196 12.02 24.53 -29.25
CA VAL A 196 12.30 23.96 -30.58
C VAL A 196 13.60 24.52 -31.19
N SER A 197 14.07 25.69 -30.76
CA SER A 197 15.31 26.30 -31.26
C SER A 197 15.89 27.24 -30.20
N SER A 198 17.06 26.89 -29.65
CA SER A 198 17.79 27.66 -28.63
C SER A 198 18.22 29.07 -29.09
N THR A 199 18.14 29.35 -30.40
CA THR A 199 18.63 30.58 -31.03
C THR A 199 17.74 31.82 -30.82
N VAL A 200 16.53 31.67 -30.29
CA VAL A 200 15.67 32.81 -29.94
C VAL A 200 15.20 32.63 -28.49
N LEU A 201 15.99 33.16 -27.54
CA LEU A 201 15.59 33.27 -26.14
C LEU A 201 14.47 34.31 -26.02
N THR A 202 13.22 33.93 -26.34
CA THR A 202 12.06 34.71 -25.94
C THR A 202 11.94 34.60 -24.43
N THR A 203 12.38 35.62 -23.70
CA THR A 203 12.16 35.71 -22.26
C THR A 203 10.65 35.84 -22.05
N PRO A 204 9.97 34.86 -21.42
CA PRO A 204 8.53 34.94 -21.25
C PRO A 204 8.17 36.14 -20.36
N PRO A 205 7.05 36.83 -20.59
CA PRO A 205 6.61 37.92 -19.72
C PRO A 205 6.48 37.44 -18.26
N PRO A 206 6.86 38.26 -17.24
CA PRO A 206 6.76 37.86 -15.83
C PRO A 206 5.35 37.38 -15.44
N ASP A 207 4.31 38.06 -15.93
CA ASP A 207 2.91 37.69 -15.66
C ASP A 207 2.53 36.33 -16.27
N CYS A 208 3.08 36.00 -17.44
CA CYS A 208 2.92 34.70 -18.08
C CYS A 208 3.52 33.59 -17.20
N MET A 209 4.70 33.83 -16.62
CA MET A 209 5.36 32.84 -15.78
C MET A 209 4.75 32.71 -14.39
N ASN A 210 4.27 33.80 -13.80
CA ASN A 210 3.50 33.74 -12.56
C ASN A 210 2.22 32.90 -12.75
N ARG A 211 1.52 33.13 -13.86
CA ARG A 211 0.34 32.33 -14.23
C ARG A 211 0.71 30.87 -14.49
N PHE A 212 1.80 30.60 -15.20
CA PHE A 212 2.31 29.25 -15.41
C PHE A 212 2.55 28.50 -14.09
N GLN A 213 3.29 29.12 -13.16
CA GLN A 213 3.61 28.53 -11.87
C GLN A 213 2.37 28.28 -11.02
N LEU A 214 1.38 29.18 -11.07
CA LEU A 214 0.09 29.00 -10.41
C LEU A 214 -0.66 27.78 -10.97
N ILE A 215 -0.74 27.63 -12.29
CA ILE A 215 -1.39 26.48 -12.93
C ILE A 215 -0.66 25.17 -12.60
N VAL A 216 0.67 25.17 -12.62
CA VAL A 216 1.47 24.00 -12.21
C VAL A 216 1.17 23.63 -10.75
N LYS A 217 1.09 24.61 -9.85
CA LYS A 217 0.71 24.39 -8.45
C LYS A 217 -0.67 23.74 -8.35
N HIS A 218 -1.67 24.29 -9.03
CA HIS A 218 -3.03 23.75 -9.06
C HIS A 218 -3.06 22.31 -9.58
N LEU A 219 -2.33 22.01 -10.66
CA LEU A 219 -2.22 20.66 -11.23
C LEU A 219 -1.60 19.66 -10.25
N LEU A 220 -0.62 20.08 -9.45
CA LEU A 220 -0.06 19.24 -8.38
C LEU A 220 -1.09 19.00 -7.26
N GLU A 221 -1.85 20.02 -6.88
CA GLU A 221 -2.86 19.92 -5.81
C GLU A 221 -4.06 19.05 -6.17
N ILE A 222 -4.43 18.96 -7.45
CA ILE A 222 -5.50 18.07 -7.91
C ILE A 222 -5.02 16.65 -8.23
N GLN A 223 -3.71 16.39 -8.21
CA GLN A 223 -3.19 15.06 -8.53
C GLN A 223 -3.67 14.01 -7.52
N LEU A 224 -4.36 12.99 -8.02
CA LEU A 224 -4.88 11.90 -7.21
C LEU A 224 -3.76 11.04 -6.60
N PRO A 225 -3.91 10.62 -5.32
CA PRO A 225 -3.04 9.61 -4.71
C PRO A 225 -3.08 8.27 -5.44
N PRO A 226 -1.99 7.48 -5.41
CA PRO A 226 -1.94 6.16 -6.07
C PRO A 226 -3.08 5.22 -5.67
N GLU A 227 -3.52 5.29 -4.41
CA GLU A 227 -4.58 4.46 -3.84
C GLU A 227 -5.96 4.75 -4.47
N LEU A 228 -6.13 5.95 -5.03
CA LEU A 228 -7.36 6.42 -5.68
C LEU A 228 -7.26 6.38 -7.21
N THR A 229 -6.13 5.92 -7.76
CA THR A 229 -5.94 5.76 -9.20
C THR A 229 -6.14 4.32 -9.63
N THR A 230 -6.87 4.10 -10.72
CA THR A 230 -6.94 2.79 -11.36
C THR A 230 -5.62 2.47 -12.06
N PRO A 231 -5.05 1.26 -11.89
CA PRO A 231 -3.84 0.87 -12.61
C PRO A 231 -4.10 0.94 -14.11
N THR A 232 -3.32 1.76 -14.82
CA THR A 232 -3.38 1.84 -16.28
C THR A 232 -2.59 0.67 -16.85
N VAL A 233 -3.14 -0.01 -17.86
CA VAL A 233 -2.43 -1.10 -18.56
C VAL A 233 -1.26 -0.48 -19.32
N THR A 234 -0.07 -0.59 -18.76
CA THR A 234 1.19 -0.23 -19.42
C THR A 234 1.99 -1.50 -19.72
N SER A 235 2.92 -1.42 -20.68
CA SER A 235 3.88 -2.51 -20.90
C SER A 235 4.57 -2.88 -19.59
N SER A 236 4.92 -4.17 -19.40
CA SER A 236 5.60 -4.65 -18.19
C SER A 236 6.89 -3.89 -17.89
N LEU A 237 7.57 -3.38 -18.93
CA LEU A 237 8.78 -2.56 -18.79
C LEU A 237 8.48 -1.16 -18.24
N LEU A 238 7.41 -0.54 -18.74
CA LEU A 238 6.98 0.78 -18.28
C LEU A 238 6.37 0.74 -16.87
N GLY A 239 5.85 -0.42 -16.45
CA GLY A 239 5.32 -0.61 -15.10
C GLY A 239 6.35 -0.38 -13.98
N ASN A 240 7.65 -0.44 -14.30
CA ASN A 240 8.74 -0.20 -13.36
C ASN A 240 9.06 1.29 -13.18
N PHE A 241 8.57 2.17 -14.06
CA PHE A 241 8.81 3.61 -13.95
C PHE A 241 7.91 4.22 -12.88
N PRO A 242 8.44 5.10 -12.00
CA PRO A 242 7.60 5.89 -11.10
C PRO A 242 6.55 6.70 -11.87
N PRO A 243 5.32 6.86 -11.37
CA PRO A 243 4.32 7.67 -12.06
C PRO A 243 4.74 9.15 -12.12
N LEU A 244 4.64 9.74 -13.30
CA LEU A 244 4.93 11.17 -13.50
C LEU A 244 3.84 12.04 -12.88
N SER A 245 4.22 13.22 -12.40
CA SER A 245 3.27 14.24 -12.00
C SER A 245 2.37 14.68 -13.17
N LEU A 246 1.16 15.12 -12.83
CA LEU A 246 0.21 15.64 -13.79
C LEU A 246 0.78 16.81 -14.64
N PRO A 247 1.42 17.86 -14.06
CA PRO A 247 1.98 18.93 -14.89
C PRO A 247 3.06 18.43 -15.85
N VAL A 248 3.97 17.54 -15.42
CA VAL A 248 5.02 17.02 -16.30
C VAL A 248 4.43 16.13 -17.41
N THR A 249 3.43 15.32 -17.09
CA THR A 249 2.69 14.51 -18.08
C THR A 249 2.09 15.40 -19.19
N LEU A 250 1.51 16.54 -18.81
CA LEU A 250 0.94 17.50 -19.76
C LEU A 250 2.03 18.20 -20.58
N MET A 251 3.11 18.65 -19.94
CA MET A 251 4.25 19.30 -20.60
C MET A 251 4.96 18.38 -21.60
N LEU A 252 4.97 17.07 -21.35
CA LEU A 252 5.53 16.06 -22.26
C LEU A 252 4.68 15.82 -23.50
N LYS A 253 3.37 16.07 -23.49
CA LYS A 253 2.47 15.82 -24.65
C LYS A 253 3.02 16.32 -25.99
N PRO A 254 3.47 17.58 -26.16
CA PRO A 254 4.00 18.06 -27.43
C PRO A 254 5.30 17.32 -27.85
N LEU A 255 6.17 16.97 -26.90
CA LEU A 255 7.40 16.21 -27.16
C LEU A 255 7.07 14.77 -27.57
N ARG A 256 6.14 14.11 -26.86
CA ARG A 256 5.63 12.78 -27.23
C ARG A 256 5.02 12.77 -28.62
N LYS A 257 4.18 13.76 -28.94
CA LYS A 257 3.58 13.90 -30.28
C LYS A 257 4.64 14.05 -31.36
N ARG A 258 5.68 14.86 -31.10
CA ARG A 258 6.80 15.04 -32.03
C ARG A 258 7.60 13.75 -32.19
N PHE A 259 7.91 13.06 -31.09
CA PHE A 259 8.61 11.79 -31.10
C PHE A 259 7.87 10.75 -31.95
N ILE A 260 6.57 10.54 -31.69
CA ILE A 260 5.73 9.60 -32.43
C ILE A 260 5.69 9.96 -33.92
N TYR A 261 5.54 11.24 -34.24
CA TYR A 261 5.49 11.71 -35.64
C TYR A 261 6.78 11.39 -36.40
N HIS A 262 7.96 11.56 -35.78
CA HIS A 262 9.25 11.33 -36.45
C HIS A 262 9.73 9.88 -36.39
N PHE A 263 9.48 9.17 -35.29
CA PHE A 263 10.14 7.89 -35.01
C PHE A 263 9.19 6.71 -34.93
N CYS A 264 7.87 6.89 -34.92
CA CYS A 264 6.93 5.75 -34.85
C CYS A 264 6.03 5.62 -36.09
N GLY A 265 6.06 6.58 -37.01
CA GLY A 265 5.25 6.58 -38.23
C GLY A 265 6.03 6.16 -39.49
N ASN A 266 5.49 6.50 -40.66
CA ASN A 266 6.08 6.18 -41.98
C ASN A 266 7.14 7.19 -42.44
N LYS A 267 7.75 7.93 -41.52
CA LYS A 267 8.76 8.94 -41.87
C LYS A 267 10.09 8.25 -42.14
N LYS A 268 10.90 8.86 -43.02
CA LYS A 268 12.27 8.40 -43.29
C LYS A 268 13.16 8.39 -42.05
N THR A 269 12.79 9.14 -41.01
CA THR A 269 13.46 9.19 -39.70
C THR A 269 13.12 8.00 -38.80
N ASN A 270 12.10 7.19 -39.12
CA ASN A 270 11.83 5.95 -38.42
C ASN A 270 12.62 4.82 -39.10
N GLN A 271 13.88 4.66 -38.68
CA GLN A 271 14.76 3.58 -39.14
C GLN A 271 15.23 2.79 -37.91
N PRO A 272 14.74 1.57 -37.68
CA PRO A 272 15.18 0.73 -36.56
C PRO A 272 16.71 0.51 -36.55
N GLU A 273 17.32 0.48 -37.73
CA GLU A 273 18.77 0.32 -37.93
C GLU A 273 19.58 1.56 -37.54
N ARG A 274 18.91 2.68 -37.22
CA ARG A 274 19.51 3.98 -36.84
C ARG A 274 18.97 4.47 -35.49
N PRO A 275 19.14 3.72 -34.39
CA PRO A 275 18.61 4.11 -33.09
C PRO A 275 19.22 5.42 -32.55
N GLU A 276 20.43 5.77 -33.00
CA GLU A 276 21.10 7.02 -32.63
C GLU A 276 20.22 8.25 -32.89
N TRP A 277 19.37 8.23 -33.93
CA TRP A 277 18.56 9.40 -34.28
C TRP A 277 17.55 9.79 -33.22
N PHE A 278 16.83 8.82 -32.63
CA PHE A 278 15.85 9.14 -31.60
C PHE A 278 16.51 9.34 -30.23
N MET A 279 17.60 8.62 -29.96
CA MET A 279 18.38 8.75 -28.71
C MET A 279 19.04 10.12 -28.60
N THR A 280 19.77 10.56 -29.64
CA THR A 280 20.37 11.90 -29.69
C THR A 280 19.31 12.99 -29.62
N GLN A 281 18.14 12.78 -30.25
CA GLN A 281 17.06 13.76 -30.18
C GLN A 281 16.48 13.88 -28.76
N VAL A 282 16.37 12.78 -28.02
CA VAL A 282 15.92 12.79 -26.62
C VAL A 282 16.95 13.46 -25.71
N LEU A 283 18.25 13.15 -25.84
CA LEU A 283 19.32 13.82 -25.11
C LEU A 283 19.33 15.33 -25.37
N THR A 284 19.13 15.73 -26.64
CA THR A 284 18.97 17.12 -27.05
C THR A 284 17.79 17.78 -26.34
N TRP A 285 16.62 17.14 -26.29
CA TRP A 285 15.47 17.68 -25.57
C TRP A 285 15.71 17.78 -24.07
N ILE A 286 16.37 16.80 -23.44
CA ILE A 286 16.71 16.87 -22.02
C ILE A 286 17.54 18.12 -21.74
N ARG A 287 18.61 18.33 -22.51
CA ARG A 287 19.48 19.51 -22.38
C ARG A 287 18.74 20.82 -22.65
N ASP A 288 18.00 20.90 -23.74
CA ASP A 288 17.39 22.16 -24.19
C ASP A 288 16.26 22.64 -23.26
N HIS A 289 15.63 21.74 -22.49
CA HIS A 289 14.55 22.08 -21.55
C HIS A 289 15.01 22.19 -20.09
N GLU A 290 16.25 21.81 -19.76
CA GLU A 290 16.78 21.80 -18.40
C GLU A 290 16.62 23.15 -17.69
N HIS A 291 17.00 24.23 -18.36
CA HIS A 291 16.95 25.58 -17.78
C HIS A 291 15.50 25.97 -17.44
N PHE A 292 14.55 25.70 -18.34
CA PHE A 292 13.14 26.02 -18.12
C PHE A 292 12.58 25.25 -16.92
N MET A 293 12.87 23.95 -16.83
CA MET A 293 12.42 23.12 -15.71
C MET A 293 13.01 23.61 -14.37
N THR A 294 14.30 23.92 -14.36
CA THR A 294 15.02 24.36 -13.15
C THR A 294 14.55 25.74 -12.70
N GLN A 295 14.35 26.68 -13.61
CA GLN A 295 13.99 28.06 -13.27
C GLN A 295 12.50 28.20 -12.89
N TRP A 296 11.61 27.51 -13.62
CA TRP A 296 10.18 27.82 -13.53
C TRP A 296 9.35 26.73 -12.88
N VAL A 297 9.70 25.45 -13.04
CA VAL A 297 8.92 24.33 -12.49
C VAL A 297 9.44 23.91 -11.11
N GLN A 298 10.77 23.81 -10.96
CA GLN A 298 11.41 23.36 -9.73
C GLN A 298 11.01 24.18 -8.49
N PRO A 299 10.88 25.53 -8.53
CA PRO A 299 10.45 26.29 -7.37
C PRO A 299 9.06 25.90 -6.87
N VAL A 300 8.14 25.56 -7.78
CA VAL A 300 6.78 25.11 -7.43
C VAL A 300 6.82 23.70 -6.83
N PHE A 301 7.65 22.82 -7.39
CA PHE A 301 7.88 21.48 -6.85
C PHE A 301 8.44 21.53 -5.43
N ASN A 302 9.41 22.43 -5.17
CA ASN A 302 10.01 22.59 -3.84
C ASN A 302 8.99 23.04 -2.77
N GLN A 303 7.94 23.76 -3.17
CA GLN A 303 6.87 24.20 -2.26
C GLN A 303 5.81 23.10 -2.07
N SER A 304 5.70 22.15 -3.01
CA SER A 304 4.75 21.06 -2.97
C SER A 304 5.30 19.89 -2.16
N ARG A 305 4.47 19.33 -1.27
CA ARG A 305 4.79 18.08 -0.56
C ARG A 305 4.47 16.83 -1.38
N ARG A 306 3.93 16.97 -2.58
CA ARG A 306 3.44 15.85 -3.39
C ARG A 306 4.48 15.27 -4.35
N THR A 307 5.57 15.99 -4.60
CA THR A 307 6.62 15.57 -5.54
C THR A 307 7.80 14.99 -4.77
N LYS A 308 8.19 13.76 -5.11
CA LYS A 308 9.36 13.08 -4.50
C LYS A 308 10.64 13.25 -5.32
N MET A 309 10.51 13.72 -6.55
CA MET A 309 11.56 13.81 -7.55
C MET A 309 11.67 15.25 -8.05
N SER A 310 12.86 15.65 -8.50
CA SER A 310 13.06 16.97 -9.11
C SER A 310 12.30 17.06 -10.44
N ALA A 311 11.84 18.26 -10.77
CA ALA A 311 11.07 18.51 -12.00
C ALA A 311 11.89 18.18 -13.26
N LYS A 312 13.20 18.49 -13.24
CA LYS A 312 14.14 18.09 -14.30
C LYS A 312 14.14 16.58 -14.47
N LEU A 313 14.32 15.84 -13.37
CA LEU A 313 14.45 14.39 -13.44
C LEU A 313 13.13 13.72 -13.86
N GLU A 314 11.98 14.27 -13.47
CA GLU A 314 10.67 13.79 -13.90
C GLU A 314 10.44 14.00 -15.40
N LEU A 315 10.86 15.14 -15.95
CA LEU A 315 10.85 15.36 -17.41
C LEU A 315 11.77 14.37 -18.12
N THR A 316 13.01 14.22 -17.62
CA THR A 316 13.99 13.27 -18.17
C THR A 316 13.43 11.85 -18.18
N GLN A 317 12.84 11.40 -17.07
CA GLN A 317 12.22 10.09 -16.97
C GLN A 317 11.14 9.89 -18.05
N GLY A 318 10.22 10.84 -18.20
CA GLY A 318 9.16 10.74 -19.19
C GLY A 318 9.64 10.77 -20.65
N LEU A 319 10.85 11.27 -20.91
CA LEU A 319 11.52 11.18 -22.22
C LEU A 319 12.23 9.82 -22.40
N VAL A 320 12.83 9.28 -21.33
CA VAL A 320 13.43 7.94 -21.33
C VAL A 320 12.37 6.86 -21.54
N GLU A 321 11.16 7.03 -21.01
CA GLU A 321 10.01 6.15 -21.30
C GLU A 321 9.77 6.00 -22.81
N LEU A 322 9.92 7.08 -23.59
CA LEU A 322 9.75 7.04 -25.06
C LEU A 322 10.85 6.22 -25.75
N VAL A 323 12.08 6.33 -25.24
CA VAL A 323 13.24 5.56 -25.73
C VAL A 323 13.01 4.08 -25.44
N VAL A 324 12.62 3.73 -24.21
CA VAL A 324 12.35 2.35 -23.80
C VAL A 324 11.24 1.73 -24.64
N ASP A 325 10.12 2.43 -24.80
CA ASP A 325 8.99 1.93 -25.60
C ASP A 325 9.37 1.73 -27.06
N LYS A 326 10.06 2.70 -27.66
CA LYS A 326 10.49 2.62 -29.06
C LYS A 326 11.50 1.50 -29.26
N LEU A 327 12.50 1.42 -28.40
CA LEU A 327 13.53 0.38 -28.47
C LEU A 327 12.92 -1.00 -28.31
N HIS A 328 12.00 -1.18 -27.36
CA HIS A 328 11.30 -2.43 -27.16
C HIS A 328 10.45 -2.82 -28.38
N SER A 329 9.76 -1.86 -28.99
CA SER A 329 8.97 -2.09 -30.21
C SER A 329 9.84 -2.48 -31.42
N ASP A 330 11.03 -1.90 -31.55
CA ASP A 330 11.93 -2.16 -32.67
C ASP A 330 12.76 -3.44 -32.50
N MET A 331 12.99 -3.86 -31.25
CA MET A 331 13.85 -4.98 -30.88
C MET A 331 13.61 -6.26 -31.70
N PRO A 332 12.37 -6.75 -31.90
CA PRO A 332 12.14 -7.99 -32.65
C PRO A 332 12.65 -7.94 -34.09
N SER A 333 12.65 -6.76 -34.72
CA SER A 333 13.14 -6.58 -36.09
C SER A 333 14.67 -6.60 -36.17
N LEU A 334 15.33 -6.09 -35.12
CA LEU A 334 16.79 -5.98 -35.02
C LEU A 334 17.45 -7.30 -34.65
N MET A 335 16.76 -8.16 -33.89
CA MET A 335 17.29 -9.46 -33.47
C MET A 335 17.64 -10.42 -34.62
N ASN A 336 17.18 -10.17 -35.85
CA ASN A 336 17.44 -11.06 -36.99
C ASN A 336 18.78 -10.80 -37.69
N LYS A 337 19.38 -9.61 -37.53
CA LYS A 337 20.63 -9.22 -38.19
C LYS A 337 21.65 -8.80 -37.14
N ASP A 338 22.72 -9.58 -37.02
CA ASP A 338 23.74 -9.39 -35.98
C ASP A 338 24.38 -8.01 -36.04
N GLU A 339 24.67 -7.46 -37.23
CA GLU A 339 25.25 -6.12 -37.37
C GLU A 339 24.33 -5.02 -36.79
N HIS A 340 23.03 -5.07 -37.09
CA HIS A 340 22.08 -4.08 -36.59
C HIS A 340 21.79 -4.25 -35.11
N PHE A 341 21.77 -5.49 -34.63
CA PHE A 341 21.65 -5.76 -33.20
C PHE A 341 22.85 -5.22 -32.42
N SER A 342 24.07 -5.47 -32.89
CA SER A 342 25.30 -4.98 -32.25
C SER A 342 25.32 -3.45 -32.22
N HIS A 343 25.03 -2.81 -33.36
CA HIS A 343 24.94 -1.34 -33.45
C HIS A 343 23.92 -0.78 -32.45
N MET A 344 22.74 -1.39 -32.36
CA MET A 344 21.72 -0.96 -31.40
C MET A 344 22.16 -1.12 -29.94
N VAL A 345 22.85 -2.21 -29.59
CA VAL A 345 23.40 -2.39 -28.24
C VAL A 345 24.39 -1.26 -27.94
N ASP A 346 25.30 -0.97 -28.86
CA ASP A 346 26.34 0.06 -28.69
C ASP A 346 25.72 1.45 -28.48
N GLU A 347 24.76 1.83 -29.34
CA GLU A 347 24.05 3.10 -29.21
C GLU A 347 23.22 3.19 -27.93
N THR A 348 22.60 2.08 -27.50
CA THR A 348 21.83 2.03 -26.26
C THR A 348 22.72 2.22 -25.03
N LEU A 349 23.88 1.58 -25.00
CA LEU A 349 24.85 1.73 -23.91
C LEU A 349 25.45 3.15 -23.91
N GLY A 350 25.75 3.70 -25.09
CA GLY A 350 26.23 5.07 -25.24
C GLY A 350 25.20 6.10 -24.75
N PHE A 351 23.94 5.93 -25.13
CA PHE A 351 22.84 6.76 -24.64
C PHE A 351 22.70 6.70 -23.11
N ASP A 352 22.75 5.50 -22.53
CA ASP A 352 22.61 5.32 -21.08
C ASP A 352 23.77 5.95 -20.29
N LYS A 353 24.99 5.82 -20.80
CA LYS A 353 26.18 6.48 -20.24
C LYS A 353 26.03 8.00 -20.27
N GLU A 354 25.67 8.58 -21.42
CA GLU A 354 25.48 10.04 -21.53
C GLU A 354 24.32 10.53 -20.65
N LEU A 355 23.22 9.77 -20.57
CA LEU A 355 22.07 10.07 -19.73
C LEU A 355 22.46 10.12 -18.24
N LYS A 356 23.29 9.18 -17.76
CA LYS A 356 23.77 9.15 -16.37
C LYS A 356 24.80 10.23 -16.09
N GLU A 357 25.84 10.33 -16.93
CA GLU A 357 26.98 11.22 -16.71
C GLU A 357 26.65 12.70 -16.95
N VAL A 358 25.88 13.02 -18.00
CA VAL A 358 25.60 14.40 -18.42
C VAL A 358 24.26 14.88 -17.87
N ALA A 359 23.20 14.10 -18.00
CA ALA A 359 21.87 14.51 -17.54
C ALA A 359 21.64 14.25 -16.04
N GLY A 360 22.51 13.48 -15.39
CA GLY A 360 22.42 13.16 -13.96
C GLY A 360 21.28 12.19 -13.63
N TYR A 361 20.97 11.27 -14.55
CA TYR A 361 19.91 10.29 -14.34
C TYR A 361 20.35 9.19 -13.35
N PRO A 362 19.61 8.94 -12.25
CA PRO A 362 20.00 7.95 -11.24
C PRO A 362 19.95 6.52 -11.76
N GLU A 363 20.91 5.70 -11.33
CA GLU A 363 20.94 4.24 -11.60
C GLU A 363 19.76 3.48 -10.99
N SER A 364 19.10 4.04 -9.98
CA SER A 364 17.92 3.44 -9.35
C SER A 364 16.66 3.52 -10.21
N LEU A 365 16.66 4.32 -11.28
CA LEU A 365 15.52 4.45 -12.19
C LEU A 365 15.71 3.57 -13.44
N PRO A 366 14.61 3.01 -13.98
CA PRO A 366 14.69 2.23 -15.22
C PRO A 366 15.19 3.07 -16.39
N SER A 367 16.02 2.48 -17.26
CA SER A 367 16.55 3.14 -18.45
C SER A 367 16.44 2.25 -19.69
N ALA A 368 16.97 2.70 -20.83
CA ALA A 368 17.02 1.93 -22.08
C ALA A 368 17.70 0.56 -21.93
N VAL A 369 18.64 0.43 -20.97
CA VAL A 369 19.33 -0.83 -20.63
C VAL A 369 18.34 -1.91 -20.18
N THR A 370 17.21 -1.54 -19.58
CA THR A 370 16.18 -2.51 -19.17
C THR A 370 15.57 -3.28 -20.35
N VAL A 371 15.68 -2.75 -21.57
CA VAL A 371 15.29 -3.48 -22.78
C VAL A 371 16.33 -4.55 -23.14
N LEU A 372 17.62 -4.22 -22.99
CA LEU A 372 18.73 -5.13 -23.26
C LEU A 372 18.81 -6.29 -22.27
N THR A 373 18.41 -6.06 -21.02
CA THR A 373 18.43 -7.07 -19.95
C THR A 373 17.21 -8.00 -19.96
N GLN A 374 16.28 -7.86 -20.92
CA GLN A 374 15.23 -8.85 -21.13
C GLN A 374 15.84 -10.19 -21.55
N ALA A 375 15.36 -11.29 -20.99
CA ALA A 375 15.97 -12.61 -21.13
C ALA A 375 16.31 -12.98 -22.58
N GLN A 376 15.38 -12.85 -23.53
CA GLN A 376 15.61 -13.19 -24.94
C GLN A 376 16.65 -12.30 -25.62
N VAL A 377 16.70 -11.02 -25.24
CA VAL A 377 17.63 -10.03 -25.81
C VAL A 377 19.03 -10.25 -25.24
N PHE A 378 19.12 -10.39 -23.92
CA PHE A 378 20.36 -10.59 -23.19
C PHE A 378 21.06 -11.88 -23.57
N VAL A 379 20.30 -12.98 -23.73
CA VAL A 379 20.84 -14.25 -24.21
C VAL A 379 21.46 -14.09 -25.59
N LYS A 380 20.78 -13.45 -26.55
CA LYS A 380 21.36 -13.20 -27.89
C LYS A 380 22.65 -12.38 -27.78
N TRP A 381 22.64 -11.32 -26.98
CA TRP A 381 23.79 -10.47 -26.78
C TRP A 381 25.01 -11.24 -26.23
N ILE A 382 24.84 -12.03 -25.17
CA ILE A 382 25.92 -12.88 -24.63
C ILE A 382 26.47 -13.84 -25.68
N HIS A 383 25.61 -14.48 -26.46
CA HIS A 383 26.05 -15.41 -27.51
C HIS A 383 26.89 -14.70 -28.58
N MET A 384 26.48 -13.49 -28.97
CA MET A 384 27.22 -12.68 -29.94
C MET A 384 28.56 -12.21 -29.37
N GLU A 385 28.59 -11.71 -28.14
CA GLU A 385 29.82 -11.26 -27.46
C GLU A 385 30.80 -12.42 -27.26
N HIS A 386 30.31 -13.60 -26.87
CA HIS A 386 31.14 -14.79 -26.73
C HIS A 386 31.71 -15.27 -28.07
N LYS A 387 30.93 -15.19 -29.16
CA LYS A 387 31.42 -15.48 -30.50
C LYS A 387 32.49 -14.46 -30.91
N TYR A 388 32.21 -13.17 -30.77
CA TYR A 388 33.14 -12.09 -31.09
C TYR A 388 34.46 -12.21 -30.33
N ALA A 389 34.41 -12.48 -29.01
CA ALA A 389 35.58 -12.63 -28.17
C ALA A 389 36.46 -13.82 -28.61
N ARG A 390 35.85 -14.97 -28.95
CA ARG A 390 36.58 -16.13 -29.48
C ARG A 390 37.21 -15.84 -30.82
N ASP A 391 36.45 -15.29 -31.76
CA ASP A 391 36.95 -14.96 -33.10
C ASP A 391 38.10 -13.93 -33.00
N LYS A 392 38.00 -12.94 -32.10
CA LYS A 392 39.09 -11.98 -31.83
C LYS A 392 40.29 -12.64 -31.18
N MET A 393 40.10 -13.52 -30.21
CA MET A 393 41.19 -14.25 -29.56
C MET A 393 41.94 -15.13 -30.57
N ASP A 394 41.23 -15.88 -31.42
CA ASP A 394 41.83 -16.70 -32.47
C ASP A 394 42.66 -15.85 -33.45
N ASN A 395 42.14 -14.68 -33.83
CA ASN A 395 42.86 -13.72 -34.68
C ASN A 395 44.12 -13.14 -34.01
N ILE A 396 44.03 -12.81 -32.71
CA ILE A 396 45.17 -12.30 -31.94
C ILE A 396 46.27 -13.36 -31.87
N LEU A 397 45.92 -14.60 -31.54
CA LEU A 397 46.87 -15.70 -31.37
C LEU A 397 47.46 -16.22 -32.69
N SER A 398 46.70 -16.12 -33.78
CA SER A 398 47.12 -16.53 -35.12
C SER A 398 47.90 -15.46 -35.87
N SER A 399 48.05 -14.25 -35.30
CA SER A 399 48.85 -13.19 -35.92
C SER A 399 50.32 -13.58 -36.00
N GLY A 400 50.98 -13.30 -37.12
CA GLY A 400 52.41 -13.57 -37.30
C GLY A 400 53.30 -12.84 -36.30
N THR A 401 52.82 -11.73 -35.72
CA THR A 401 53.53 -10.93 -34.72
C THR A 401 53.05 -11.17 -33.29
N ALA A 402 52.07 -12.07 -33.07
CA ALA A 402 51.42 -12.31 -31.77
C ALA A 402 52.41 -12.47 -30.60
N TRP A 403 53.50 -13.19 -30.84
CA TRP A 403 54.52 -13.54 -29.84
C TRP A 403 55.75 -12.62 -29.88
N SER A 404 55.70 -11.56 -30.68
CA SER A 404 56.77 -10.56 -30.77
C SER A 404 56.70 -9.61 -29.59
N GLU A 405 57.86 -9.16 -29.10
CA GLU A 405 57.95 -8.16 -28.03
C GLU A 405 57.43 -6.81 -28.54
N LEU A 406 56.60 -6.14 -27.74
CA LEU A 406 56.14 -4.79 -28.05
C LEU A 406 57.32 -3.81 -28.02
N THR A 407 57.53 -3.07 -29.11
CA THR A 407 58.59 -2.06 -29.16
C THR A 407 58.30 -0.92 -28.17
N GLY A 408 59.13 -0.78 -27.12
CA GLY A 408 59.07 0.33 -26.17
C GLY A 408 58.72 -0.01 -24.71
N SER A 409 58.56 -1.30 -24.35
CA SER A 409 58.28 -1.73 -22.97
C SER A 409 59.55 -2.28 -22.29
N ASP A 410 60.27 -1.42 -21.56
CA ASP A 410 61.69 -1.62 -21.24
C ASP A 410 62.06 -2.54 -20.04
N GLU A 411 61.13 -3.30 -19.45
CA GLU A 411 61.50 -4.27 -18.38
C GLU A 411 60.69 -5.60 -18.37
N LEU A 412 59.47 -5.62 -18.93
CA LEU A 412 58.54 -6.75 -18.76
C LEU A 412 58.36 -7.65 -20.00
N LYS A 413 59.00 -7.33 -21.14
CA LYS A 413 58.90 -8.11 -22.40
C LYS A 413 57.46 -8.53 -22.75
N ILE A 414 56.53 -7.58 -22.71
CA ILE A 414 55.12 -7.83 -23.03
C ILE A 414 55.00 -8.14 -24.52
N THR A 415 54.23 -9.18 -24.86
CA THR A 415 53.96 -9.54 -26.26
C THR A 415 52.75 -8.78 -26.81
N GLU A 416 52.70 -8.59 -28.13
CA GLU A 416 51.54 -7.99 -28.80
C GLU A 416 50.23 -8.73 -28.49
N ALA A 417 50.28 -10.06 -28.41
CA ALA A 417 49.11 -10.85 -28.05
C ALA A 417 48.62 -10.59 -26.62
N ALA A 418 49.54 -10.42 -25.66
CA ALA A 418 49.17 -10.17 -24.26
C ALA A 418 48.49 -8.80 -24.11
N GLU A 419 49.03 -7.76 -24.75
CA GLU A 419 48.41 -6.44 -24.74
C GLU A 419 47.05 -6.44 -25.44
N ALA A 420 46.96 -7.03 -26.64
CA ALA A 420 45.71 -7.12 -27.38
C ALA A 420 44.63 -7.89 -26.61
N PHE A 421 45.01 -8.95 -25.90
CA PHE A 421 44.11 -9.72 -25.05
C PHE A 421 43.62 -8.90 -23.83
N LEU A 422 44.52 -8.18 -23.15
CA LEU A 422 44.13 -7.28 -22.05
C LEU A 422 43.18 -6.17 -22.53
N ASN A 423 43.44 -5.59 -23.70
CA ASN A 423 42.55 -4.59 -24.31
C ASN A 423 41.17 -5.18 -24.62
N LEU A 424 41.11 -6.41 -25.16
CA LEU A 424 39.84 -7.12 -25.40
C LEU A 424 39.07 -7.31 -24.08
N LEU A 425 39.73 -7.81 -23.02
CA LEU A 425 39.11 -7.99 -21.71
C LEU A 425 38.64 -6.67 -21.10
N SER A 426 39.44 -5.61 -21.17
CA SER A 426 39.08 -4.29 -20.66
C SER A 426 37.85 -3.74 -21.39
N THR A 427 37.83 -3.83 -22.72
CA THR A 427 36.72 -3.35 -23.55
C THR A 427 35.42 -4.10 -23.21
N MET A 428 35.49 -5.42 -23.04
CA MET A 428 34.32 -6.21 -22.64
C MET A 428 33.86 -5.82 -21.22
N THR A 429 34.80 -5.70 -20.28
CA THR A 429 34.49 -5.34 -18.89
C THR A 429 33.79 -3.99 -18.79
N GLU A 430 34.27 -2.98 -19.53
CA GLU A 430 33.64 -1.66 -19.57
C GLU A 430 32.22 -1.70 -20.15
N ARG A 431 31.95 -2.53 -21.15
CA ARG A 431 30.59 -2.68 -21.70
C ARG A 431 29.61 -3.26 -20.68
N TYR A 432 30.06 -4.27 -19.93
CA TYR A 432 29.22 -4.95 -18.95
C TYR A 432 29.10 -4.18 -17.62
N SER A 433 30.01 -3.26 -17.30
CA SER A 433 29.93 -2.46 -16.07
C SER A 433 28.76 -1.46 -16.05
N ILE A 434 28.17 -1.18 -17.22
CA ILE A 434 27.00 -0.30 -17.38
C ILE A 434 25.70 -1.01 -16.95
N LEU A 435 25.72 -2.34 -16.90
CA LEU A 435 24.56 -3.13 -16.50
C LEU A 435 24.33 -3.10 -14.97
N PRO A 436 23.07 -3.16 -14.52
CA PRO A 436 22.72 -3.16 -13.10
C PRO A 436 23.12 -4.44 -12.36
#